data_AF-A0A661VA22-F1
#
_entry.id   AF-A0A661VA22-F1
#
_cell.length_a   1.000
_cell.length_b   1.000
_cell.length_c   1.000
_cell.angle_alpha   90.00
_cell.angle_beta   90.00
_cell.angle_gamma   90.00
#
_symmetry.space_group_name_H-M   'P 1'
#
loop_
_entity.id
_entity.type
_entity.pdbx_description
1 polymer ?
#
loop_
_entity_poly.entity_id
_entity_poly.type
_entity_poly.pdbx_seq_one_letter_code
_entity_poly.pdbx_strand_id
1 'polypeptide(L)'
;STEAISQAAEEGLARLKHGEHDLAVSSRCGTNPAVAAVLAGLASMLTIRGKRGSNQLPNAILASLAAIALAQPLGRLAQRYLTTSSDVATVSISEVTSKGEGTRTRHKIRTLQG
;
A
#
# COMPACT_ATOMS: atom_id res chain seq x y z
N SER A 1 -12.80 19.70 -8.93
CA SER A 1 -13.12 19.62 -10.37
C SER A 1 -12.12 18.70 -11.05
N THR A 2 -12.40 18.19 -12.26
CA THR A 2 -11.44 17.36 -13.04
C THR A 2 -10.12 18.09 -13.28
N GLU A 3 -10.18 19.41 -13.49
CA GLU A 3 -9.01 20.26 -13.71
C GLU A 3 -8.07 20.30 -12.50
N ALA A 4 -8.60 20.47 -11.28
CA ALA A 4 -7.79 20.41 -10.07
C ALA A 4 -7.10 19.04 -9.88
N ILE A 5 -7.76 17.95 -10.30
CA ILE A 5 -7.18 16.61 -10.27
C ILE A 5 -6.06 16.47 -11.32
N SER A 6 -6.24 17.06 -12.51
CA SER A 6 -5.20 17.06 -13.55
C SER A 6 -3.95 17.79 -13.08
N GLN A 7 -4.12 19.01 -12.55
CA GLN A 7 -3.01 19.81 -12.03
C GLN A 7 -2.27 19.09 -10.90
N ALA A 8 -2.99 18.50 -9.94
CA ALA A 8 -2.37 17.74 -8.85
C ALA A 8 -1.64 16.48 -9.34
N ALA A 9 -2.17 15.80 -10.37
CA ALA A 9 -1.53 14.63 -10.96
C ALA A 9 -0.24 14.99 -11.72
N GLU A 10 -0.27 16.08 -12.48
CA GLU A 10 0.90 16.62 -13.18
C GLU A 10 1.98 17.08 -12.21
N GLU A 11 1.61 17.80 -11.15
CA GLU A 11 2.53 18.21 -10.10
C GLU A 11 3.17 16.99 -9.42
N GLY A 12 2.37 16.00 -9.04
CA GLY A 12 2.85 14.77 -8.43
C GLY A 12 3.82 14.00 -9.34
N LEU A 13 3.51 13.90 -10.63
CA LEU A 13 4.41 13.28 -11.61
C LEU A 13 5.71 14.08 -11.78
N ALA A 14 5.63 15.41 -11.83
CA ALA A 14 6.82 16.25 -11.93
C ALA A 14 7.74 16.06 -10.72
N ARG A 15 7.18 16.04 -9.50
CA ARG A 15 7.95 15.82 -8.26
C ARG A 15 8.60 14.44 -8.21
N LEU A 16 7.88 13.40 -8.61
CA LEU A 16 8.44 12.04 -8.72
C LEU A 16 9.61 11.99 -9.73
N LYS A 17 9.50 12.68 -10.86
CA LYS A 17 10.59 12.79 -11.85
C LYS A 17 11.80 13.58 -11.33
N HIS A 18 11.58 14.55 -10.44
CA HIS A 18 12.64 15.32 -9.77
C HIS A 18 13.29 14.56 -8.59
N GLY A 19 12.94 13.30 -8.36
CA GLY A 19 13.60 12.43 -7.37
C GLY A 19 12.88 12.34 -6.03
N GLU A 20 11.67 12.90 -5.88
CA GLU A 20 10.83 12.73 -4.68
C GLU A 20 10.17 11.33 -4.63
N HIS A 21 10.97 10.27 -4.74
CA HIS A 21 10.51 8.89 -4.85
C HIS A 21 9.70 8.40 -3.65
N ASP A 22 9.85 9.04 -2.48
CA ASP A 22 9.06 8.71 -1.29
C ASP A 22 7.56 9.00 -1.47
N LEU A 23 7.18 9.86 -2.43
CA LEU A 23 5.78 10.09 -2.81
C LEU A 23 5.11 8.84 -3.40
N ALA A 24 5.89 7.89 -3.94
CA ALA A 24 5.37 6.63 -4.48
C ALA A 24 4.98 5.63 -3.38
N VAL A 25 5.41 5.86 -2.13
CA VAL A 25 5.15 4.97 -0.99
C VAL A 25 4.15 5.62 -0.03
N SER A 26 2.95 5.05 0.06
CA SER A 26 1.87 5.57 0.90
C SER A 26 1.65 4.73 2.17
N SER A 27 1.28 5.40 3.27
CA SER A 27 1.08 4.76 4.58
C SER A 27 -0.09 3.75 4.62
N ARG A 28 -0.97 3.76 3.61
CA ARG A 28 -2.22 2.99 3.57
C ARG A 28 -2.36 2.12 2.32
N CYS A 29 -1.25 1.81 1.64
CA CYS A 29 -1.30 0.90 0.50
C CYS A 29 -1.73 -0.51 0.94
N GLY A 30 -2.46 -1.23 0.10
CA GLY A 30 -2.97 -2.58 0.37
C GLY A 30 -1.89 -3.61 0.70
N THR A 31 -0.64 -3.35 0.31
CA THR A 31 0.52 -4.16 0.70
C THR A 31 0.76 -4.14 2.21
N ASN A 32 0.48 -3.03 2.90
CA ASN A 32 0.68 -2.90 4.35
C ASN A 32 -0.22 -3.86 5.16
N PRO A 33 -1.55 -3.89 4.98
CA PRO A 33 -2.40 -4.87 5.65
C PRO A 33 -2.18 -6.30 5.16
N ALA A 34 -1.75 -6.52 3.90
CA ALA A 34 -1.41 -7.85 3.40
C ALA A 34 -0.22 -8.46 4.18
N VAL A 35 0.85 -7.70 4.39
CA VAL A 35 2.01 -8.12 5.19
C VAL A 35 1.60 -8.39 6.65
N ALA A 36 0.72 -7.54 7.22
CA ALA A 36 0.20 -7.76 8.58
C ALA A 36 -0.60 -9.06 8.71
N ALA A 37 -1.46 -9.37 7.74
CA ALA A 37 -2.25 -10.60 7.74
C ALA A 37 -1.36 -11.86 7.65
N VAL A 38 -0.34 -11.83 6.78
CA VAL A 38 0.62 -12.94 6.65
C VAL A 38 1.38 -13.15 7.96
N LEU A 39 1.93 -12.09 8.56
CA LEU A 39 2.70 -12.18 9.80
C LEU A 39 1.83 -12.65 10.98
N ALA A 40 0.60 -12.14 11.11
CA ALA A 40 -0.35 -12.58 12.12
C ALA A 40 -0.75 -14.06 11.94
N GLY A 41 -0.97 -14.50 10.70
CA GLY A 41 -1.26 -15.90 10.38
C GLY A 41 -0.11 -16.83 10.75
N LEU A 42 1.13 -16.45 10.44
CA LEU A 42 2.31 -17.24 10.83
C LEU A 42 2.51 -17.26 12.35
N ALA A 43 2.35 -16.13 13.04
CA ALA A 43 2.48 -16.04 14.49
C ALA A 43 1.45 -16.90 15.22
N SER A 44 0.18 -16.85 14.80
CA SER A 44 -0.87 -17.71 15.36
C SER A 44 -0.61 -19.20 15.08
N MET A 45 -0.14 -19.55 13.87
CA MET A 45 0.13 -20.96 13.53
C MET A 45 1.31 -21.55 14.33
N LEU A 46 2.39 -20.78 14.52
CA LEU A 46 3.55 -21.21 15.31
C LEU A 46 3.20 -21.39 16.80
N THR A 47 2.37 -20.51 17.34
CA THR A 47 1.93 -20.59 18.74
C THR A 47 0.97 -21.75 19.00
N ILE A 48 0.07 -22.06 18.07
CA ILE A 48 -0.86 -23.20 18.19
C ILE A 48 -0.12 -24.55 18.02
N ARG A 49 0.93 -24.60 17.17
CA ARG A 49 1.77 -25.81 17.02
C ARG A 49 2.64 -26.10 18.25
N GLY A 50 2.96 -25.10 19.08
CA GLY A 50 3.70 -25.27 20.33
C GLY A 50 2.79 -25.64 21.51
N LYS A 51 3.19 -26.66 22.28
CA LYS A 51 2.58 -27.14 23.56
C LYS A 51 1.06 -26.98 23.71
N ARG A 52 0.31 -28.10 23.59
CA ARG A 52 -1.13 -28.18 23.92
C ARG A 52 -1.37 -27.81 25.38
N GLY A 53 -2.01 -26.67 25.62
CA GLY A 53 -2.38 -26.20 26.95
C GLY A 53 -3.48 -25.14 26.88
N SER A 54 -4.14 -24.88 28.02
CA SER A 54 -5.27 -23.94 28.15
C SER A 54 -4.98 -22.53 27.62
N ASN A 55 -3.71 -22.10 27.62
CA ASN A 55 -3.30 -20.74 27.26
C ASN A 55 -2.93 -20.57 25.77
N GLN A 56 -3.17 -21.56 24.90
CA GLN A 56 -2.80 -21.45 23.48
C GLN A 56 -3.54 -20.32 22.74
N LEU A 57 -4.84 -20.17 22.97
CA LEU A 57 -5.65 -19.17 22.26
C LEU A 57 -5.27 -17.73 22.67
N PRO A 58 -5.18 -17.37 23.97
CA PRO A 58 -4.67 -16.06 24.38
C PRO A 58 -3.27 -15.76 23.86
N ASN A 59 -2.36 -16.74 23.88
CA ASN A 59 -0.99 -16.57 23.38
C ASN A 59 -0.95 -16.34 21.86
N ALA A 60 -1.80 -17.03 21.09
CA ALA A 60 -1.91 -16.84 19.66
C ALA A 60 -2.45 -15.44 19.30
N ILE A 61 -3.41 -14.93 20.07
CA ILE A 61 -3.94 -13.57 19.91
C ILE A 61 -2.84 -12.53 20.21
N LEU A 62 -2.15 -12.65 21.34
CA LEU A 62 -1.06 -11.74 21.72
C LEU A 62 0.08 -11.76 20.69
N ALA A 63 0.48 -12.94 20.22
CA ALA A 63 1.51 -13.07 19.19
C ALA A 63 1.07 -12.44 17.85
N SER A 64 -0.20 -12.59 17.48
CA SER A 64 -0.76 -11.97 16.27
C SER A 64 -0.79 -10.44 16.38
N LEU A 65 -1.19 -9.89 17.53
CA LEU A 65 -1.18 -8.44 17.77
C LEU A 65 0.24 -7.88 17.72
N ALA A 66 1.21 -8.55 18.32
CA ALA A 66 2.61 -8.18 18.24
C ALA A 66 3.11 -8.22 16.79
N ALA A 67 2.76 -9.26 16.03
CA ALA A 67 3.11 -9.38 14.61
C ALA A 67 2.53 -8.24 13.76
N ILE A 68 1.28 -7.83 14.01
CA ILE A 68 0.64 -6.70 13.32
C ILE A 68 1.36 -5.38 13.61
N ALA A 69 1.78 -5.15 14.87
CA ALA A 69 2.54 -3.96 15.22
C ALA A 69 3.89 -3.92 14.48
N LEU A 70 4.58 -5.07 14.38
CA LEU A 70 5.83 -5.21 13.63
C LEU A 70 5.63 -5.14 12.11
N ALA A 71 4.43 -5.40 11.61
CA ALA A 71 4.13 -5.39 10.17
C ALA A 71 4.10 -3.99 9.56
N GLN A 72 3.85 -2.93 10.34
CA GLN A 72 3.77 -1.57 9.81
C GLN A 72 5.05 -1.08 9.10
N PRO A 73 6.26 -1.21 9.69
CA PRO A 73 7.50 -0.89 8.97
C PRO A 73 7.79 -1.89 7.83
N LEU A 74 7.50 -3.18 8.03
CA LEU A 74 7.77 -4.24 7.04
C LEU A 74 6.90 -4.08 5.79
N GLY A 75 5.64 -3.70 5.94
CA GLY A 75 4.73 -3.39 4.84
C GLY A 75 5.25 -2.26 3.96
N ARG A 76 5.77 -1.19 4.58
CA ARG A 76 6.37 -0.06 3.85
C ARG A 76 7.64 -0.46 3.10
N LEU A 77 8.48 -1.30 3.71
CA LEU A 77 9.67 -1.84 3.05
C LEU A 77 9.30 -2.74 1.88
N ALA A 78 8.36 -3.67 2.08
CA ALA A 78 7.85 -4.53 1.02
C ALA A 78 7.23 -3.70 -0.11
N GLN A 79 6.47 -2.65 0.22
CA GLN A 79 5.94 -1.74 -0.78
C GLN A 79 7.07 -1.07 -1.57
N ARG A 80 8.07 -0.50 -0.88
CA ARG A 80 9.18 0.22 -1.52
C ARG A 80 10.06 -0.66 -2.39
N TYR A 81 10.38 -1.87 -1.95
CA TYR A 81 11.38 -2.71 -2.61
C TYR A 81 10.80 -3.83 -3.49
N LEU A 82 9.57 -4.28 -3.22
CA LEU A 82 8.96 -5.40 -3.95
C LEU A 82 7.84 -4.97 -4.89
N THR A 83 7.05 -3.94 -4.53
CA THR A 83 5.84 -3.60 -5.30
C THR A 83 5.87 -2.24 -5.98
N THR A 84 6.85 -1.39 -5.69
CA THR A 84 6.90 -0.01 -6.20
C THR A 84 8.17 0.19 -7.00
N SER A 85 8.02 0.44 -8.30
CA SER A 85 9.08 1.07 -9.09
C SER A 85 8.92 2.58 -8.97
N SER A 86 9.99 3.26 -8.58
CA SER A 86 10.03 4.72 -8.56
C SER A 86 10.54 5.33 -9.87
N ASP A 87 10.85 4.48 -10.86
CA ASP A 87 11.26 4.91 -12.20
C ASP A 87 10.03 5.33 -13.02
N VAL A 88 9.83 6.64 -13.07
CA VAL A 88 8.76 7.29 -13.83
C VAL A 88 9.31 8.20 -14.92
N ALA A 89 10.59 8.08 -15.29
CA ALA A 89 11.24 9.02 -16.19
C ALA A 89 10.49 9.15 -17.54
N THR A 90 10.08 8.01 -18.10
CA THR A 90 9.36 7.92 -19.38
C THR A 90 7.83 7.98 -19.26
N VAL A 91 7.29 8.15 -18.05
CA VAL A 91 5.84 8.21 -17.82
C VAL A 91 5.28 9.60 -18.16
N SER A 92 4.17 9.65 -18.87
CA SER A 92 3.41 10.88 -19.15
C SER A 92 1.92 10.67 -18.91
N ILE A 93 1.20 11.72 -18.53
CA ILE A 93 -0.28 11.68 -18.38
C ILE A 93 -0.87 12.00 -19.75
N SER A 94 -1.65 11.08 -20.31
CA SER A 94 -2.29 11.27 -21.62
C SER A 94 -3.70 11.80 -21.53
N GLU A 95 -4.44 11.45 -20.47
CA GLU A 95 -5.87 11.72 -20.37
C GLU A 95 -6.34 11.69 -18.92
N VAL A 96 -7.19 12.64 -18.51
CA VAL A 96 -7.91 12.62 -17.23
C VAL A 96 -9.41 12.63 -17.51
N THR A 97 -10.08 11.51 -17.26
CA THR A 97 -11.52 11.38 -17.48
C THR A 97 -12.28 11.39 -16.16
N SER A 98 -13.45 12.02 -16.15
CA SER A 98 -14.40 11.93 -15.04
C SER A 98 -15.56 11.04 -15.43
N LYS A 99 -15.86 10.03 -14.62
CA LYS A 99 -17.10 9.26 -14.71
C LYS A 99 -17.84 9.37 -13.38
N GLY A 100 -19.07 9.88 -13.42
CA GLY A 100 -19.98 9.90 -12.28
C GLY A 100 -20.97 8.75 -12.41
N GLU A 101 -21.13 7.96 -11.34
CA GLU A 101 -22.19 6.96 -11.24
C GLU A 101 -22.84 7.12 -9.86
N GLY A 102 -24.12 7.54 -9.83
CA GLY A 102 -24.82 7.87 -8.59
C GLY A 102 -24.23 9.08 -7.85
N THR A 103 -24.02 8.95 -6.54
CA THR A 103 -23.51 10.02 -5.65
C THR A 103 -21.98 10.16 -5.66
N ARG A 104 -21.26 9.39 -6.49
CA ARG A 104 -19.79 9.32 -6.46
C ARG A 104 -19.19 9.70 -7.81
N THR A 105 -18.36 10.72 -7.82
CA THR A 105 -17.53 11.09 -8.97
C THR A 105 -16.18 10.36 -8.90
N ARG A 106 -15.80 9.65 -9.95
CA ARG A 106 -14.49 8.99 -10.08
C ARG A 106 -13.70 9.66 -11.19
N HIS A 107 -12.47 10.06 -10.89
CA HIS A 107 -11.51 10.56 -11.88
C HIS A 107 -10.52 9.44 -12.21
N LYS A 108 -10.36 9.13 -13.50
CA LYS A 108 -9.40 8.15 -14.00
C LYS A 108 -8.31 8.88 -14.76
N ILE A 109 -7.08 8.74 -14.28
CA ILE A 109 -5.86 9.25 -14.93
C ILE A 109 -5.28 8.12 -15.77
N ARG A 110 -5.11 8.36 -17.07
CA ARG A 110 -4.44 7.45 -17.99
C ARG A 110 -3.00 7.91 -18.17
N THR A 111 -2.06 7.00 -17.95
CA THR A 111 -0.64 7.21 -18.17
C THR A 111 -0.16 6.41 -19.39
N LEU A 112 0.85 6.94 -20.07
CA LEU A 112 1.63 6.24 -21.09
C LEU A 112 3.06 6.09 -20.55
N GLN A 113 3.71 4.98 -20.89
CA GLN A 113 5.12 4.73 -20.58
C GLN A 113 5.82 4.45 -21.91
N GLY A 114 6.77 5.33 -22.25
CA GLY A 114 7.60 5.22 -23.46
C GLY A 114 8.83 4.36 -23.25
#